data_AF-A0A7Y5NTM6-F1
#
_entry.id   AF-A0A7Y5NTM6-F1
#
_cell.length_a   1.000
_cell.length_b   1.000
_cell.length_c   1.000
_cell.angle_alpha   90.00
_cell.angle_beta   90.00
_cell.angle_gamma   90.00
#
_symmetry.space_group_name_H-M   'P 1'
#
loop_
_entity.id
_entity.type
_entity.pdbx_description
1 polymer ?
#
loop_
_entity_poly.entity_id
_entity_poly.type
_entity_poly.pdbx_seq_one_letter_code
_entity_poly.pdbx_strand_id
1 'polypeptide(L)'
;MAAAGCHSSEGAKTAGDAQGDVATEDVGSGAGQGRSAPRATGTPSGPAVVNYPGFEVLPDGRSVVSVQIRGAVQISEQKAEGRIIYVLSGVNVPEKVNRLPLLTQHFPTQVTSVTIEQTPGGANLVIDLREPSTSTFKVHQNESGNMLTVVLPRSAKWGTTNPEQDPTNFERPEEEEKKSTDVYEESGNESVREESEAETARRRKKSKRQPKRWVERALTLPYRTLAPDISVSAGGYGTRDQRAYLASGVRYGIIDQVEVEATPHSFRLSPNPAYAFPSIGITAGYTGHTFEIAGRARYFIGVDSDVGVSAGALLVGVPMAIHLSNWGRIDTGAFVTLDFENTLETPLSTRGLVLESSSDFRAGLFNTGASPLYFDTGIPFHFLFQPVQEFWFGIHHGINILDFENASETFALPLGAEIGISASNDFNPTADLGVRADLPLFIVPGRDDVIEEDAYEIGVWFRWYHHL
;
A
#
# COMPACT_ATOMS: atom_id res chain seq x y z
N MET A 1 73.77 -19.79 13.99
CA MET A 1 73.25 -18.96 15.10
C MET A 1 71.76 -19.24 15.16
N ALA A 2 71.35 -20.24 15.95
CA ALA A 2 70.82 -20.11 17.34
C ALA A 2 69.42 -19.44 17.35
N ALA A 3 68.34 -20.00 17.91
CA ALA A 3 68.10 -21.24 18.64
C ALA A 3 66.57 -21.47 18.78
N ALA A 4 66.17 -22.76 18.94
CA ALA A 4 65.14 -23.35 19.81
C ALA A 4 63.74 -22.68 19.99
N GLY A 5 62.62 -23.41 20.11
CA GLY A 5 62.44 -24.85 20.29
C GLY A 5 60.98 -25.27 20.60
N CYS A 6 60.74 -26.57 20.47
CA CYS A 6 59.89 -27.52 21.23
C CYS A 6 58.51 -27.09 21.81
N HIS A 7 57.42 -27.81 21.50
CA HIS A 7 57.06 -29.09 22.15
C HIS A 7 55.78 -29.73 21.57
N SER A 8 55.74 -31.06 21.69
CA SER A 8 54.77 -32.06 21.26
C SER A 8 53.91 -32.61 22.41
N SER A 9 52.73 -33.17 22.10
CA SER A 9 52.09 -34.40 22.67
C SER A 9 50.62 -34.37 22.23
N GLU A 10 50.05 -35.32 21.47
CA GLU A 10 49.91 -36.77 21.63
C GLU A 10 49.20 -37.19 22.93
N GLY A 11 47.95 -37.66 22.79
CA GLY A 11 47.14 -38.21 23.88
C GLY A 11 45.82 -38.76 23.35
N ALA A 12 45.69 -40.09 23.39
CA ALA A 12 44.64 -40.89 22.76
C ALA A 12 43.55 -41.39 23.75
N LYS A 13 42.48 -41.94 23.16
CA LYS A 13 41.46 -42.88 23.72
C LYS A 13 40.42 -42.27 24.69
N THR A 14 39.13 -42.53 24.50
CA THR A 14 38.51 -43.84 24.79
C THR A 14 37.11 -43.96 24.17
N ALA A 15 36.79 -45.21 23.81
CA ALA A 15 35.44 -45.68 23.48
C ALA A 15 34.61 -45.87 24.75
N GLY A 16 33.27 -45.80 24.62
CA GLY A 16 32.31 -46.15 25.66
C GLY A 16 30.90 -46.22 25.10
N ASP A 17 30.41 -47.45 24.96
CA ASP A 17 29.06 -47.85 24.56
C ASP A 17 27.93 -47.26 25.41
N ALA A 18 26.76 -47.05 24.81
CA ALA A 18 25.48 -47.28 25.49
C ALA A 18 24.34 -47.47 24.48
N GLN A 19 23.85 -48.72 24.44
CA GLN A 19 22.60 -49.19 23.87
C GLN A 19 21.37 -48.42 24.35
N GLY A 20 20.33 -48.39 23.49
CA GLY A 20 18.99 -47.94 23.86
C GLY A 20 17.96 -48.12 22.75
N ASP A 21 17.77 -49.36 22.28
CA ASP A 21 16.59 -49.79 21.53
C ASP A 21 15.38 -49.84 22.48
N VAL A 22 14.31 -49.10 22.16
CA VAL A 22 12.95 -49.44 22.58
C VAL A 22 12.01 -49.18 21.42
N ALA A 23 11.63 -50.26 20.74
CA ALA A 23 10.48 -50.31 19.86
C ALA A 23 9.20 -50.17 20.69
N THR A 24 8.27 -49.35 20.23
CA THR A 24 6.86 -49.46 20.61
C THR A 24 6.06 -49.43 19.31
N GLU A 25 5.51 -50.59 18.98
CA GLU A 25 4.43 -50.73 18.00
C GLU A 25 3.19 -50.06 18.60
N ASP A 26 2.53 -49.17 17.86
CA ASP A 26 1.12 -48.91 18.13
C ASP A 26 0.31 -48.66 16.85
N VAL A 27 -0.92 -49.12 16.94
CA VAL A 27 -1.82 -49.57 15.89
C VAL A 27 -2.57 -48.41 15.25
N GLY A 28 -2.79 -48.51 13.93
CA GLY A 28 -3.51 -47.52 13.15
C GLY A 28 -4.98 -47.37 13.52
N SER A 29 -5.45 -46.12 13.47
CA SER A 29 -6.85 -45.76 13.27
C SER A 29 -6.90 -44.44 12.52
N GLY A 30 -7.42 -44.46 11.29
CA GLY A 30 -7.47 -43.31 10.40
C GLY A 30 -8.59 -42.31 10.74
N ALA A 31 -8.32 -41.04 10.46
CA ALA A 31 -9.30 -40.05 9.97
C ALA A 31 -8.58 -38.70 9.71
N GLY A 32 -8.77 -38.14 8.51
CA GLY A 32 -8.64 -36.71 8.22
C GLY A 32 -7.21 -36.16 8.06
N GLN A 33 -6.68 -36.19 6.84
CA GLN A 33 -5.52 -35.37 6.45
C GLN A 33 -5.90 -33.88 6.44
N GLY A 34 -5.89 -33.25 7.62
CA GLY A 34 -5.66 -31.82 7.73
C GLY A 34 -4.19 -31.55 7.49
N ARG A 35 -3.86 -30.80 6.43
CA ARG A 35 -2.49 -30.30 6.19
C ARG A 35 -2.10 -29.36 7.35
N SER A 36 -1.49 -29.90 8.39
CA SER A 36 -0.81 -29.13 9.42
C SER A 36 0.39 -28.43 8.77
N ALA A 37 0.41 -27.10 8.85
CA ALA A 37 1.51 -26.28 8.36
C ALA A 37 2.84 -26.75 8.96
N PRO A 38 3.95 -26.75 8.19
CA PRO A 38 5.24 -27.20 8.67
C PRO A 38 5.67 -26.37 9.88
N ARG A 39 5.74 -27.00 11.04
CA ARG A 39 6.24 -26.42 12.29
C ARG A 39 7.74 -26.20 12.12
N ALA A 40 8.19 -24.95 12.07
CA ALA A 40 9.61 -24.62 11.96
C ALA A 40 10.33 -25.05 13.25
N THR A 41 10.99 -26.21 13.24
CA THR A 41 11.69 -26.81 14.40
C THR A 41 13.16 -26.40 14.51
N GLY A 42 13.62 -25.42 13.72
CA GLY A 42 14.98 -24.92 13.82
C GLY A 42 15.11 -23.91 14.97
N THR A 43 15.93 -24.23 15.98
CA THR A 43 16.43 -23.23 16.94
C THR A 43 17.04 -22.08 16.12
N PRO A 44 16.52 -20.85 16.20
CA PRO A 44 17.01 -19.75 15.36
C PRO A 44 18.49 -19.53 15.64
N SER A 45 19.32 -19.81 14.63
CA SER A 45 20.76 -19.56 14.68
C SER A 45 20.98 -18.07 14.38
N GLY A 46 21.46 -17.32 15.36
CA GLY A 46 21.72 -15.89 15.23
C GLY A 46 21.67 -15.16 16.58
N PRO A 47 22.15 -13.90 16.64
CA PRO A 47 21.97 -13.04 17.80
C PRO A 47 20.47 -12.84 18.07
N ALA A 48 20.10 -12.62 19.33
CA ALA A 48 18.71 -12.40 19.67
C ALA A 48 18.21 -11.09 19.03
N VAL A 49 16.97 -11.08 18.52
CA VAL A 49 16.43 -9.94 17.76
C VAL A 49 15.15 -9.41 18.42
N VAL A 50 15.05 -8.11 18.62
CA VAL A 50 13.79 -7.45 19.03
C VAL A 50 12.92 -7.20 17.80
N ASN A 51 11.69 -7.71 17.87
CA ASN A 51 10.71 -7.53 16.79
C ASN A 51 9.80 -6.33 17.00
N TYR A 52 9.31 -6.09 18.22
CA TYR A 52 8.33 -5.03 18.48
C TYR A 52 8.17 -4.72 19.99
N PRO A 53 8.18 -3.44 20.41
CA PRO A 53 7.67 -3.01 21.71
C PRO A 53 6.16 -2.73 21.65
N GLY A 54 5.41 -3.16 22.67
CA GLY A 54 3.99 -2.88 22.86
C GLY A 54 3.71 -2.26 24.23
N PHE A 55 2.59 -1.54 24.32
CA PHE A 55 2.11 -0.90 25.55
C PHE A 55 0.60 -1.07 25.68
N GLU A 56 0.13 -1.44 26.87
CA GLU A 56 -1.28 -1.60 27.19
C GLU A 56 -1.57 -1.09 28.61
N VAL A 57 -2.75 -0.49 28.81
CA VAL A 57 -3.29 -0.20 30.15
C VAL A 57 -4.39 -1.19 30.44
N LEU A 58 -4.24 -1.96 31.52
CA LEU A 58 -5.21 -2.96 31.94
C LEU A 58 -6.43 -2.29 32.61
N PRO A 59 -7.59 -2.98 32.69
CA PRO A 59 -8.80 -2.45 33.33
C PRO A 59 -8.63 -2.04 34.80
N ASP A 60 -7.64 -2.61 35.50
CA ASP A 60 -7.30 -2.26 36.88
C ASP A 60 -6.36 -1.04 36.99
N GLY A 61 -6.06 -0.39 35.86
CA GLY A 61 -5.19 0.78 35.76
C GLY A 61 -3.70 0.45 35.76
N ARG A 62 -3.30 -0.82 35.85
CA ARG A 62 -1.89 -1.21 35.67
C ARG A 62 -1.46 -0.99 34.24
N SER A 63 -0.17 -0.80 34.02
CA SER A 63 0.40 -0.67 32.68
C SER A 63 1.33 -1.83 32.37
N VAL A 64 1.21 -2.37 31.17
CA VAL A 64 1.97 -3.50 30.68
C VAL A 64 2.80 -3.05 29.49
N VAL A 65 4.12 -3.19 29.62
CA VAL A 65 5.07 -3.02 28.53
C VAL A 65 5.51 -4.41 28.08
N SER A 66 5.33 -4.73 26.79
CA SER A 66 5.72 -6.01 26.23
C SER A 66 6.79 -5.85 25.16
N VAL A 67 7.83 -6.68 25.15
CA VAL A 67 8.85 -6.70 24.09
C VAL A 67 9.04 -8.12 23.60
N GLN A 68 8.78 -8.34 22.31
CA GLN A 68 9.00 -9.63 21.66
C GLN A 68 10.46 -9.75 21.18
N ILE A 69 11.13 -10.80 21.64
CA ILE A 69 12.55 -11.07 21.41
C ILE A 69 12.71 -12.47 20.82
N ARG A 70 13.21 -12.57 19.59
CA ARG A 70 13.54 -13.85 18.97
C ARG A 70 14.93 -14.30 19.42
N GLY A 71 14.99 -15.37 20.20
CA GLY A 71 16.25 -15.93 20.73
C GLY A 71 16.40 -15.75 22.24
N ALA A 72 17.35 -16.47 22.85
CA ALA A 72 17.62 -16.38 24.28
C ALA A 72 18.19 -15.00 24.65
N VAL A 73 17.71 -14.42 25.76
CA VAL A 73 18.11 -13.09 26.21
C VAL A 73 18.40 -13.11 27.71
N GLN A 74 19.50 -12.44 28.10
CA GLN A 74 19.78 -12.14 29.50
C GLN A 74 19.31 -10.72 29.81
N ILE A 75 18.59 -10.55 30.91
CA ILE A 75 17.94 -9.29 31.26
C ILE A 75 18.44 -8.84 32.63
N SER A 76 18.85 -7.57 32.74
CA SER A 76 19.12 -6.92 34.03
C SER A 76 18.34 -5.63 34.17
N GLU A 77 17.77 -5.39 35.36
CA GLU A 77 16.98 -4.19 35.67
C GLU A 77 17.87 -3.14 36.35
N GLN A 78 17.82 -1.91 35.87
CA GLN A 78 18.44 -0.74 36.46
C GLN A 78 17.36 0.30 36.73
N LYS A 79 17.35 0.87 37.94
CA LYS A 79 16.36 1.87 38.37
C LYS A 79 17.04 3.21 38.62
N ALA A 80 16.44 4.26 38.09
CA ALA A 80 16.77 5.65 38.39
C ALA A 80 15.47 6.40 38.72
N GLU A 81 15.61 7.59 39.32
CA GLU A 81 14.45 8.44 39.59
C GLU A 81 13.75 8.81 38.27
N GLY A 82 12.47 8.46 38.13
CA GLY A 82 11.69 8.71 36.92
C GLY A 82 12.02 7.83 35.72
N ARG A 83 12.85 6.78 35.86
CA ARG A 83 13.23 5.91 34.74
C ARG A 83 13.56 4.48 35.17
N ILE A 84 13.05 3.51 34.42
CA ILE A 84 13.42 2.09 34.55
C ILE A 84 14.09 1.66 33.25
N ILE A 85 15.26 1.02 33.36
CA ILE A 85 16.03 0.53 32.21
C ILE A 85 16.19 -0.98 32.35
N TYR A 86 15.76 -1.72 31.33
CA TYR A 86 16.02 -3.14 31.19
C TYR A 86 17.10 -3.36 30.14
N VAL A 87 18.28 -3.80 30.58
CA VAL A 87 19.41 -4.11 29.70
C VAL A 87 19.24 -5.52 29.15
N LEU A 88 19.12 -5.62 27.83
CA LEU A 88 18.90 -6.84 27.05
C LEU A 88 20.22 -7.25 26.38
N SER A 89 21.03 -8.06 27.05
CA SER A 89 22.37 -8.44 26.58
C SER A 89 22.32 -9.34 25.35
N GLY A 90 23.17 -9.05 24.35
CA GLY A 90 23.28 -9.84 23.11
C GLY A 90 22.12 -9.65 22.13
N VAL A 91 21.26 -8.66 22.37
CA VAL A 91 20.08 -8.37 21.54
C VAL A 91 20.36 -7.28 20.50
N ASN A 92 19.89 -7.51 19.28
CA ASN A 92 19.93 -6.57 18.16
C ASN A 92 18.53 -6.05 17.81
N VAL A 93 18.41 -4.79 17.43
CA VAL A 93 17.18 -4.12 17.02
C VAL A 93 17.33 -3.68 15.57
N PRO A 94 17.09 -4.57 14.59
CA PRO A 94 17.45 -4.33 13.19
C PRO A 94 16.62 -3.21 12.57
N GLU A 95 15.33 -3.15 12.89
CA GLU A 95 14.43 -2.16 12.30
C GLU A 95 14.51 -0.83 13.06
N LYS A 96 14.72 0.26 12.31
CA LYS A 96 14.75 1.62 12.89
C LYS A 96 13.42 2.01 13.52
N VAL A 97 12.29 1.51 12.98
CA VAL A 97 10.94 1.81 13.50
C VAL A 97 10.74 1.31 14.92
N ASN A 98 11.36 0.17 15.29
CA ASN A 98 11.28 -0.40 16.63
C ASN A 98 12.05 0.41 17.69
N ARG A 99 12.84 1.40 17.26
CA ARG A 99 13.58 2.32 18.14
C ARG A 99 12.84 3.64 18.37
N LEU A 100 11.72 3.87 17.69
CA LEU A 100 10.90 5.06 17.91
C LEU A 100 10.18 4.96 19.28
N PRO A 101 10.07 6.08 20.02
CA PRO A 101 9.42 6.08 21.32
C PRO A 101 7.91 5.86 21.19
N LEU A 102 7.36 4.96 22.00
CA LEU A 102 5.92 4.84 22.23
C LEU A 102 5.50 5.89 23.25
N LEU A 103 4.90 6.99 22.79
CA LEU A 103 4.39 8.05 23.65
C LEU A 103 3.09 7.61 24.33
N THR A 104 3.09 7.58 25.66
CA THR A 104 1.95 7.10 26.47
C THR A 104 1.34 8.20 27.34
N GLN A 105 1.74 9.45 27.10
CA GLN A 105 1.35 10.60 27.89
C GLN A 105 -0.17 10.92 27.87
N HIS A 106 -0.93 10.34 26.95
CA HIS A 106 -2.38 10.57 26.86
C HIS A 106 -3.20 9.52 27.61
N PHE A 107 -2.54 8.52 28.21
CA PHE A 107 -3.19 7.50 29.02
C PHE A 107 -3.14 7.86 30.53
N PRO A 108 -4.09 7.36 31.33
CA PRO A 108 -4.12 7.51 32.80
C PRO A 108 -3.10 6.57 33.47
N THR A 109 -1.84 6.64 33.02
CA THR A 109 -0.72 5.81 33.44
C THR A 109 0.41 6.66 34.01
N GLN A 110 1.27 6.03 34.81
CA GLN A 110 2.54 6.58 35.27
C GLN A 110 3.65 6.50 34.21
N VAL A 111 3.44 5.84 33.07
CA VAL A 111 4.42 5.76 31.99
C VAL A 111 4.31 7.01 31.10
N THR A 112 5.44 7.62 30.75
CA THR A 112 5.51 8.76 29.81
C THR A 112 5.84 8.28 28.41
N SER A 113 6.86 7.42 28.31
CA SER A 113 7.37 6.88 27.05
C SER A 113 8.02 5.52 27.26
N VAL A 114 7.98 4.70 26.21
CA VAL A 114 8.72 3.44 26.13
C VAL A 114 9.60 3.49 24.88
N THR A 115 10.91 3.29 25.05
CA THR A 115 11.89 3.37 23.96
C THR A 115 12.82 2.17 24.00
N ILE A 116 13.23 1.67 22.84
CA ILE A 116 14.30 0.67 22.74
C ILE A 116 15.53 1.31 22.11
N GLU A 117 16.63 1.37 22.86
CA GLU A 117 17.90 1.96 22.45
C GLU A 117 18.93 0.86 22.16
N GLN A 118 19.51 0.86 20.96
CA GLN A 118 20.60 -0.07 20.63
C GLN A 118 21.89 0.35 21.34
N THR A 119 22.57 -0.59 21.99
CA THR A 119 23.92 -0.40 22.57
C THR A 119 24.92 -1.37 21.93
N PRO A 120 26.25 -1.15 22.08
CA PRO A 120 27.27 -2.04 21.50
C PRO A 120 27.24 -3.49 21.99
N GLY A 121 26.58 -3.78 23.11
CA GLY A 121 26.49 -5.13 23.70
C GLY A 121 25.07 -5.70 23.77
N GLY A 122 24.07 -5.01 23.23
CA GLY A 122 22.67 -5.39 23.39
C GLY A 122 21.71 -4.25 23.09
N ALA A 123 20.55 -4.25 23.74
CA ALA A 123 19.60 -3.14 23.68
C ALA A 123 19.12 -2.76 25.07
N ASN A 124 18.72 -1.51 25.27
CA ASN A 124 18.11 -1.02 26.49
C ASN A 124 16.63 -0.76 26.22
N LEU A 125 15.73 -1.43 26.94
CA LEU A 125 14.34 -1.02 27.04
C LEU A 125 14.25 0.05 28.13
N VAL A 126 14.01 1.29 27.72
CA VAL A 126 13.89 2.46 28.58
C VAL A 126 12.42 2.81 28.76
N ILE A 127 11.97 2.82 30.02
CA ILE A 127 10.61 3.19 30.41
C ILE A 127 10.73 4.47 31.23
N ASP A 128 10.35 5.60 30.65
CA ASP A 128 10.32 6.88 31.37
C ASP A 128 9.00 6.98 32.15
N LEU A 129 9.10 7.39 33.41
CA LEU A 129 7.99 7.45 34.35
C LEU A 129 7.68 8.89 34.77
N ARG A 130 6.40 9.16 35.00
CA ARG A 130 5.88 10.42 35.57
C ARG A 130 6.08 10.51 37.07
N GLU A 131 6.09 9.36 37.73
CA GLU A 131 6.30 9.22 39.16
C GLU A 131 7.14 7.98 39.44
N PRO A 132 7.99 7.98 40.49
CA PRO A 132 8.77 6.81 40.87
C PRO A 132 7.85 5.62 41.15
N SER A 133 8.17 4.46 40.57
CA SER A 133 7.34 3.27 40.73
C SER A 133 8.14 1.99 40.74
N THR A 134 7.56 0.95 41.35
CA THR A 134 8.13 -0.40 41.33
C THR A 134 7.58 -1.15 40.13
N SER A 135 8.42 -1.88 39.41
CA SER A 135 7.98 -2.73 38.31
C SER A 135 8.26 -4.20 38.60
N THR A 136 7.45 -5.08 38.03
CA THR A 136 7.67 -6.53 38.05
C THR A 136 7.77 -7.00 36.62
N PHE A 137 8.71 -7.90 36.31
CA PHE A 137 8.84 -8.41 34.94
C PHE A 137 8.85 -9.93 34.90
N LYS A 138 8.41 -10.49 33.78
CA LYS A 138 8.43 -11.92 33.46
C LYS A 138 8.88 -12.12 32.02
N VAL A 139 9.56 -13.23 31.77
CA VAL A 139 9.90 -13.67 30.41
C VAL A 139 9.11 -14.94 30.14
N HIS A 140 8.26 -14.90 29.11
CA HIS A 140 7.45 -16.04 28.69
C HIS A 140 7.88 -16.48 27.29
N GLN A 141 8.17 -17.77 27.12
CA GLN A 141 8.46 -18.34 25.81
C GLN A 141 7.14 -18.63 25.06
N ASN A 142 6.97 -18.09 23.86
CA ASN A 142 5.85 -18.32 22.96
C ASN A 142 6.34 -18.89 21.62
N GLU A 143 5.42 -19.21 20.70
CA GLU A 143 5.74 -19.79 19.39
C GLU A 143 6.62 -18.87 18.52
N SER A 144 6.60 -17.57 18.80
CA SER A 144 7.35 -16.56 18.05
C SER A 144 8.68 -16.15 18.69
N GLY A 145 9.01 -16.67 19.88
CA GLY A 145 10.22 -16.31 20.63
C GLY A 145 9.99 -16.13 22.13
N ASN A 146 10.78 -15.28 22.76
CA ASN A 146 10.62 -14.88 24.15
C ASN A 146 9.87 -13.54 24.22
N MET A 147 8.90 -13.42 25.12
CA MET A 147 8.17 -12.19 25.40
C MET A 147 8.59 -11.68 26.77
N LEU A 148 9.26 -10.53 26.82
CA LEU A 148 9.48 -9.78 28.05
C LEU A 148 8.22 -8.97 28.37
N THR A 149 7.61 -9.20 29.51
CA THR A 149 6.45 -8.45 29.99
C THR A 149 6.82 -7.73 31.28
N VAL A 150 6.76 -6.41 31.28
CA VAL A 150 6.97 -5.54 32.44
C VAL A 150 5.63 -4.97 32.87
N VAL A 151 5.22 -5.27 34.10
CA VAL A 151 3.98 -4.78 34.71
C VAL A 151 4.32 -3.70 35.73
N LEU A 152 3.69 -2.56 35.52
CA LEU A 152 3.75 -1.37 36.35
C LEU A 152 2.43 -1.21 37.10
N PRO A 153 2.44 -0.88 38.40
CA PRO A 153 1.22 -0.70 39.18
C PRO A 153 0.42 0.50 38.66
N ARG A 154 -0.86 0.55 39.05
CA ARG A 154 -1.72 1.70 38.81
C ARG A 154 -1.08 2.95 39.41
N SER A 155 -1.08 4.04 38.63
CA SER A 155 -0.59 5.32 39.10
C SER A 155 -1.45 5.82 40.27
N ALA A 156 -0.79 6.29 41.35
CA ALA A 156 -1.51 6.87 42.48
C ALA A 156 -2.14 8.21 42.10
N LYS A 157 -1.49 8.97 41.21
CA LYS A 157 -1.90 10.30 40.78
C LYS A 157 -2.80 10.29 39.55
N TRP A 158 -2.52 9.43 38.58
CA TRP A 158 -3.20 9.42 37.28
C TRP A 158 -4.19 8.28 37.13
N GLY A 159 -4.08 7.26 37.98
CA GLY A 159 -4.94 6.10 37.89
C GLY A 159 -6.30 6.31 38.56
N THR A 160 -6.49 7.32 39.42
CA THR A 160 -7.70 7.51 40.24
C THR A 160 -8.84 8.21 39.52
N THR A 161 -8.81 8.33 38.19
CA THR A 161 -10.01 8.78 37.47
C THR A 161 -11.17 7.87 37.87
N ASN A 162 -12.12 8.45 38.62
CA ASN A 162 -13.44 7.86 38.79
C ASN A 162 -13.91 7.55 37.37
N PRO A 163 -14.39 6.34 37.04
CA PRO A 163 -14.83 6.01 35.67
C PRO A 163 -15.80 7.07 35.09
N GLU A 164 -16.58 7.72 35.96
CA GLU A 164 -17.49 8.83 35.68
C GLU A 164 -16.81 10.18 35.34
N GLN A 165 -15.54 10.37 35.69
CA GLN A 165 -14.78 11.60 35.50
C GLN A 165 -13.59 11.46 34.56
N ASP A 166 -13.40 10.28 33.95
CA ASP A 166 -12.35 10.08 32.96
C ASP A 166 -12.73 10.80 31.65
N PRO A 167 -12.05 11.90 31.26
CA PRO A 167 -12.35 12.62 30.02
C PRO A 167 -12.03 11.81 28.76
N THR A 168 -11.43 10.62 28.91
CA THR A 168 -11.20 9.65 27.84
C THR A 168 -12.17 8.46 27.88
N ASN A 169 -13.03 8.37 28.90
CA ASN A 169 -14.17 7.48 28.88
C ASN A 169 -15.22 8.06 27.92
N PHE A 170 -15.17 7.63 26.66
CA PHE A 170 -16.17 7.93 25.65
C PHE A 170 -17.49 7.17 25.86
N GLU A 171 -17.66 6.48 27.00
CA GLU A 171 -19.00 6.12 27.47
C GLU A 171 -19.75 7.43 27.75
N ARG A 172 -20.58 7.79 26.76
CA ARG A 172 -21.56 8.85 26.79
C ARG A 172 -22.18 8.87 28.20
N PRO A 173 -22.16 10.02 28.91
CA PRO A 173 -22.67 10.07 30.27
C PRO A 173 -24.08 9.51 30.25
N GLU A 174 -24.27 8.37 30.92
CA GLU A 174 -25.59 7.95 31.35
C GLU A 174 -26.03 9.07 32.30
N GLU A 175 -26.92 9.92 31.80
CA GLU A 175 -27.47 11.03 32.55
C GLU A 175 -27.94 10.50 33.90
N GLU A 176 -27.40 11.12 34.95
CA GLU A 176 -27.78 10.91 36.33
C GLU A 176 -29.31 10.79 36.44
N GLU A 177 -29.70 9.56 36.75
CA GLU A 177 -30.96 9.09 37.29
C GLU A 177 -31.38 9.97 38.49
N LYS A 178 -31.82 11.20 38.22
CA LYS A 178 -32.52 11.99 39.22
C LYS A 178 -33.86 11.32 39.46
N LYS A 179 -33.92 10.62 40.59
CA LYS A 179 -35.11 10.42 41.44
C LYS A 179 -36.17 11.50 41.23
N SER A 180 -37.07 11.26 40.31
CA SER A 180 -38.46 11.66 40.42
C SER A 180 -39.28 10.41 40.17
N THR A 181 -39.52 9.70 41.27
CA THR A 181 -40.72 8.91 41.44
C THR A 181 -41.92 9.76 41.02
N ASP A 182 -42.76 9.12 40.22
CA ASP A 182 -44.15 9.44 39.94
C ASP A 182 -44.40 10.27 38.67
N VAL A 183 -44.90 9.52 37.66
CA VAL A 183 -45.70 9.97 36.52
C VAL A 183 -44.89 10.65 35.41
N TYR A 184 -44.42 9.90 34.41
CA TYR A 184 -44.49 10.33 33.00
C TYR A 184 -44.46 9.12 32.05
N GLU A 185 -45.34 9.20 31.06
CA GLU A 185 -45.65 8.19 30.07
C GLU A 185 -44.57 8.04 28.99
N GLU A 186 -44.64 6.89 28.33
CA GLU A 186 -43.73 6.19 27.43
C GLU A 186 -43.44 6.88 26.06
N SER A 187 -43.25 8.21 25.98
CA SER A 187 -43.25 8.92 24.67
C SER A 187 -42.00 9.73 24.27
N GLY A 188 -40.81 9.48 24.83
CA GLY A 188 -39.68 10.43 24.71
C GLY A 188 -38.40 10.01 23.97
N ASN A 189 -38.20 8.75 23.60
CA ASN A 189 -36.84 8.25 23.27
C ASN A 189 -36.52 8.06 21.77
N GLU A 190 -37.40 8.51 20.86
CA GLU A 190 -37.15 8.41 19.42
C GLU A 190 -36.13 9.44 18.90
N SER A 191 -36.10 10.66 19.45
CA SER A 191 -35.32 11.77 18.86
C SER A 191 -33.80 11.62 19.02
N VAL A 192 -33.32 11.11 20.16
CA VAL A 192 -31.87 10.92 20.39
C VAL A 192 -31.31 9.75 19.58
N ARG A 193 -32.16 8.74 19.34
CA ARG A 193 -31.83 7.60 18.49
C ARG A 193 -31.81 8.02 17.02
N GLU A 194 -32.77 8.83 16.59
CA GLU A 194 -32.77 9.44 15.25
C GLU A 194 -31.54 10.32 15.00
N GLU A 195 -31.11 11.15 15.96
CA GLU A 195 -29.91 11.99 15.78
C GLU A 195 -28.60 11.18 15.73
N SER A 196 -28.46 10.14 16.55
CA SER A 196 -27.29 9.26 16.52
C SER A 196 -27.23 8.43 15.23
N GLU A 197 -28.37 7.88 14.80
CA GLU A 197 -28.48 7.18 13.53
C GLU A 197 -28.24 8.15 12.35
N ALA A 198 -28.72 9.39 12.43
CA ALA A 198 -28.49 10.43 11.43
C ALA A 198 -27.02 10.89 11.38
N GLU A 199 -26.33 11.01 12.50
CA GLU A 199 -24.91 11.36 12.53
C GLU A 199 -24.03 10.21 12.02
N THR A 200 -24.34 8.97 12.44
CA THR A 200 -23.65 7.78 11.94
C THR A 200 -23.91 7.60 10.44
N ALA A 201 -25.12 7.89 9.98
CA ALA A 201 -25.47 7.94 8.56
C ALA A 201 -24.76 9.10 7.84
N ARG A 202 -24.56 10.27 8.48
CA ARG A 202 -23.76 11.38 7.94
C ARG A 202 -22.28 11.00 7.80
N ARG A 203 -21.71 10.31 8.79
CA ARG A 203 -20.32 9.82 8.73
C ARG A 203 -20.16 8.72 7.68
N ARG A 204 -21.11 7.77 7.61
CA ARG A 204 -21.20 6.79 6.51
C ARG A 204 -21.49 7.42 5.14
N LYS A 205 -22.11 8.60 5.08
CA LYS A 205 -22.27 9.39 3.85
C LYS A 205 -21.01 10.16 3.49
N LYS A 206 -20.22 10.61 4.47
CA LYS A 206 -18.91 11.26 4.26
C LYS A 206 -17.83 10.28 3.82
N SER A 207 -17.82 9.05 4.35
CA SER A 207 -16.89 7.99 3.93
C SER A 207 -17.16 7.44 2.51
N LYS A 208 -18.27 7.82 1.88
CA LYS A 208 -18.66 7.39 0.52
C LYS A 208 -18.31 8.39 -0.58
N ARG A 209 -17.60 9.47 -0.25
CA ARG A 209 -17.36 10.59 -1.17
C ARG A 209 -15.88 10.63 -1.53
N GLN A 210 -15.57 10.99 -2.77
CA GLN A 210 -14.17 11.16 -3.17
C GLN A 210 -13.54 12.33 -2.40
N PRO A 211 -12.31 12.17 -1.89
CA PRO A 211 -11.55 13.29 -1.34
C PRO A 211 -11.42 14.42 -2.36
N LYS A 212 -11.55 15.65 -1.88
CA LYS A 212 -11.35 16.85 -2.72
C LYS A 212 -9.94 16.88 -3.31
N ARG A 213 -8.94 16.59 -2.46
CA ARG A 213 -7.53 16.51 -2.86
C ARG A 213 -7.32 15.33 -3.79
N TRP A 214 -6.82 15.59 -5.00
CA TRP A 214 -6.43 14.61 -6.01
C TRP A 214 -5.47 13.55 -5.45
N VAL A 215 -4.46 13.95 -4.68
CA VAL A 215 -3.45 13.04 -4.11
C VAL A 215 -3.99 12.07 -3.07
N GLU A 216 -5.17 12.32 -2.50
CA GLU A 216 -5.82 11.45 -1.52
C GLU A 216 -6.86 10.51 -2.16
N ARG A 217 -7.16 10.65 -3.45
CA ARG A 217 -8.20 9.86 -4.10
C ARG A 217 -7.75 8.42 -4.29
N ALA A 218 -8.67 7.48 -4.10
CA ALA A 218 -8.39 6.08 -4.32
C ALA A 218 -8.18 5.75 -5.81
N LEU A 219 -7.56 4.61 -6.09
CA LEU A 219 -7.42 4.00 -7.42
C LEU A 219 -8.78 3.67 -8.07
N THR A 220 -9.79 3.41 -7.24
CA THR A 220 -11.17 3.12 -7.64
C THR A 220 -12.12 4.25 -7.22
N LEU A 221 -13.20 4.40 -7.97
CA LEU A 221 -14.28 5.31 -7.62
C LEU A 221 -15.04 4.81 -6.38
N PRO A 222 -15.47 5.72 -5.48
CA PRO A 222 -16.33 5.37 -4.35
C PRO A 222 -17.66 4.78 -4.80
N TYR A 223 -18.28 4.03 -3.90
CA TYR A 223 -19.60 3.43 -4.06
C TYR A 223 -20.62 4.39 -4.70
N ARG A 224 -21.25 3.95 -5.79
CA ARG A 224 -22.27 4.69 -6.57
C ARG A 224 -21.80 6.02 -7.12
N THR A 225 -20.52 6.14 -7.45
CA THR A 225 -20.00 7.32 -8.14
C THR A 225 -19.90 7.03 -9.63
N LEU A 226 -20.57 7.85 -10.43
CA LEU A 226 -20.45 7.89 -11.88
C LEU A 226 -19.45 9.00 -12.24
N ALA A 227 -18.41 8.68 -13.01
CA ALA A 227 -17.42 9.64 -13.46
C ALA A 227 -17.24 9.58 -14.98
N PRO A 228 -18.12 10.24 -15.75
CA PRO A 228 -17.91 10.45 -17.17
C PRO A 228 -16.68 11.34 -17.44
N ASP A 229 -16.02 11.08 -18.56
CA ASP A 229 -14.84 11.80 -19.00
C ASP A 229 -14.84 12.03 -20.52
N ILE A 230 -14.17 13.11 -20.93
CA ILE A 230 -13.87 13.42 -22.32
C ILE A 230 -12.39 13.76 -22.39
N SER A 231 -11.69 13.25 -23.39
CA SER A 231 -10.30 13.56 -23.63
C SER A 231 -9.99 13.80 -25.09
N VAL A 232 -9.09 14.74 -25.34
CA VAL A 232 -8.44 14.94 -26.64
C VAL A 232 -6.96 14.70 -26.45
N SER A 233 -6.37 13.83 -27.25
CA SER A 233 -4.91 13.65 -27.28
C SER A 233 -4.38 13.82 -28.70
N ALA A 234 -3.14 14.28 -28.80
CA ALA A 234 -2.40 14.35 -30.05
C ALA A 234 -0.97 13.90 -29.75
N GLY A 235 -0.48 12.92 -30.52
CA GLY A 235 0.85 12.38 -30.36
C GLY A 235 1.31 11.71 -31.64
N GLY A 236 2.59 11.40 -31.72
CA GLY A 236 3.14 10.81 -32.94
C GLY A 236 4.65 10.70 -32.94
N TYR A 237 5.16 10.18 -34.05
CA TYR A 237 6.59 10.12 -34.35
C TYR A 237 6.90 11.11 -35.48
N GLY A 238 7.48 12.24 -35.10
CA GLY A 238 7.91 13.31 -35.97
C GLY A 238 6.74 14.03 -36.65
N THR A 239 7.05 14.80 -37.68
CA THR A 239 6.05 15.62 -38.40
C THR A 239 5.13 14.83 -39.33
N ARG A 240 5.39 13.52 -39.55
CA ARG A 240 4.72 12.71 -40.58
C ARG A 240 3.75 11.66 -40.06
N ASP A 241 3.81 11.28 -38.78
CA ASP A 241 2.90 10.29 -38.17
C ASP A 241 2.18 10.89 -36.96
N GLN A 242 1.56 12.06 -37.18
CA GLN A 242 0.75 12.71 -36.15
C GLN A 242 -0.64 12.08 -36.09
N ARG A 243 -0.96 11.53 -34.92
CA ARG A 243 -2.26 10.98 -34.59
C ARG A 243 -2.94 11.86 -33.57
N ALA A 244 -4.23 12.04 -33.76
CA ALA A 244 -5.06 12.75 -32.81
C ALA A 244 -6.27 11.90 -32.49
N TYR A 245 -6.69 11.91 -31.23
CA TYR A 245 -7.83 11.15 -30.74
C TYR A 245 -8.79 12.05 -29.97
N LEU A 246 -10.08 11.77 -30.11
CA LEU A 246 -11.14 12.26 -29.25
C LEU A 246 -11.82 11.04 -28.63
N ALA A 247 -11.76 10.93 -27.31
CA ALA A 247 -12.41 9.86 -26.58
C ALA A 247 -13.41 10.42 -25.57
N SER A 248 -14.47 9.66 -25.31
CA SER A 248 -15.36 9.87 -24.18
C SER A 248 -15.58 8.55 -23.46
N GLY A 249 -15.41 8.59 -22.15
CA GLY A 249 -15.51 7.46 -21.25
C GLY A 249 -16.55 7.67 -20.18
N VAL A 250 -16.87 6.57 -19.51
CA VAL A 250 -17.62 6.56 -18.27
C VAL A 250 -17.04 5.52 -17.32
N ARG A 251 -16.89 5.93 -16.07
CA ARG A 251 -16.49 5.06 -14.97
C ARG A 251 -17.60 4.98 -13.94
N TYR A 252 -17.77 3.82 -13.32
CA TYR A 252 -18.78 3.59 -12.30
C TYR A 252 -18.21 2.77 -11.14
N GLY A 253 -18.19 3.38 -9.96
CA GLY A 253 -17.84 2.70 -8.70
C GLY A 253 -19.00 1.84 -8.22
N ILE A 254 -18.84 0.51 -8.30
CA ILE A 254 -19.86 -0.45 -7.84
C ILE A 254 -19.81 -0.55 -6.32
N ILE A 255 -18.61 -0.68 -5.76
CA ILE A 255 -18.23 -0.58 -4.34
C ILE A 255 -16.89 0.14 -4.26
N ASP A 256 -16.49 0.59 -3.07
CA ASP A 256 -15.26 1.39 -2.92
C ASP A 256 -14.02 0.68 -3.49
N GLN A 257 -14.04 -0.65 -3.54
CA GLN A 257 -12.96 -1.50 -4.04
C GLN A 257 -13.11 -1.94 -5.50
N VAL A 258 -14.27 -1.72 -6.14
CA VAL A 258 -14.57 -2.27 -7.47
C VAL A 258 -15.20 -1.21 -8.36
N GLU A 259 -14.55 -0.99 -9.49
CA GLU A 259 -14.96 -0.03 -10.52
C GLU A 259 -15.04 -0.73 -11.87
N VAL A 260 -16.05 -0.35 -12.66
CA VAL A 260 -16.13 -0.67 -14.09
C VAL A 260 -15.95 0.59 -14.93
N GLU A 261 -15.30 0.45 -16.07
CA GLU A 261 -15.07 1.54 -17.02
C GLU A 261 -15.49 1.12 -18.42
N ALA A 262 -15.96 2.09 -19.20
CA ALA A 262 -16.27 1.92 -20.61
C ALA A 262 -15.88 3.18 -21.39
N THR A 263 -15.29 2.99 -22.56
CA THR A 263 -15.00 4.07 -23.53
C THR A 263 -15.74 3.75 -24.81
N PRO A 264 -17.05 4.04 -24.88
CA PRO A 264 -17.86 3.69 -26.04
C PRO A 264 -17.55 4.58 -27.25
N HIS A 265 -17.06 5.81 -27.05
CA HIS A 265 -16.69 6.69 -28.15
C HIS A 265 -15.21 6.98 -28.10
N SER A 266 -14.49 6.50 -29.11
CA SER A 266 -13.09 6.83 -29.34
C SER A 266 -12.94 7.02 -30.84
N PHE A 267 -12.51 8.21 -31.23
CA PHE A 267 -12.37 8.62 -32.61
C PHE A 267 -10.94 9.03 -32.87
N ARG A 268 -10.28 8.36 -33.82
CA ARG A 268 -9.09 8.92 -34.45
C ARG A 268 -9.53 10.11 -35.30
N LEU A 269 -8.88 11.26 -35.15
CA LEU A 269 -9.12 12.49 -35.90
C LEU A 269 -8.08 12.71 -37.01
N SER A 270 -6.86 12.19 -36.82
CA SER A 270 -5.73 12.28 -37.75
C SER A 270 -4.93 10.96 -37.73
N PRO A 271 -4.34 10.52 -38.85
CA PRO A 271 -4.42 11.13 -40.19
C PRO A 271 -5.77 10.91 -40.89
N ASN A 272 -6.44 9.79 -40.60
CA ASN A 272 -7.74 9.44 -41.17
C ASN A 272 -8.78 9.40 -40.06
N PRO A 273 -9.82 10.26 -40.10
CA PRO A 273 -10.92 10.22 -39.15
C PRO A 273 -11.61 8.86 -39.15
N ALA A 274 -11.63 8.17 -38.00
CA ALA A 274 -12.20 6.84 -37.87
C ALA A 274 -12.71 6.60 -36.45
N TYR A 275 -13.77 5.80 -36.31
CA TYR A 275 -14.15 5.25 -35.02
C TYR A 275 -13.18 4.12 -34.68
N ALA A 276 -12.46 4.24 -33.56
CA ALA A 276 -11.31 3.42 -33.26
C ALA A 276 -11.24 3.06 -31.77
N PHE A 277 -11.06 1.77 -31.48
CA PHE A 277 -10.70 1.26 -30.14
C PHE A 277 -11.69 1.55 -29.00
N PRO A 278 -13.00 1.25 -29.12
CA PRO A 278 -13.85 1.27 -27.95
C PRO A 278 -13.36 0.24 -26.92
N SER A 279 -13.59 0.49 -25.64
CA SER A 279 -13.08 -0.40 -24.59
C SER A 279 -14.03 -0.55 -23.41
N ILE A 280 -13.82 -1.64 -22.67
CA ILE A 280 -14.47 -1.96 -21.40
C ILE A 280 -13.40 -2.46 -20.42
N GLY A 281 -13.49 -2.07 -19.16
CA GLY A 281 -12.55 -2.52 -18.15
C GLY A 281 -13.17 -2.67 -16.76
N ILE A 282 -12.43 -3.36 -15.91
CA ILE A 282 -12.71 -3.54 -14.50
C ILE A 282 -11.43 -3.31 -13.70
N THR A 283 -11.56 -2.61 -12.58
CA THR A 283 -10.51 -2.45 -11.58
C THR A 283 -11.04 -2.91 -10.24
N ALA A 284 -10.33 -3.82 -9.57
CA ALA A 284 -10.71 -4.35 -8.27
C ALA A 284 -9.50 -4.40 -7.34
N GLY A 285 -9.59 -3.80 -6.15
CA GLY A 285 -8.41 -3.65 -5.30
C GLY A 285 -8.68 -3.37 -3.84
N TYR A 286 -7.57 -3.29 -3.11
CA TYR A 286 -7.54 -2.87 -1.72
C TYR A 286 -7.28 -1.37 -1.62
N THR A 287 -8.18 -0.67 -0.93
CA THR A 287 -8.11 0.77 -0.66
C THR A 287 -7.65 0.98 0.79
N GLY A 288 -6.39 1.35 0.99
CA GLY A 288 -5.80 1.67 2.30
C GLY A 288 -5.39 3.14 2.40
N HIS A 289 -5.15 3.64 3.62
CA HIS A 289 -4.83 5.05 3.85
C HIS A 289 -3.43 5.48 3.35
N THR A 290 -2.46 4.58 3.40
CA THR A 290 -1.07 4.89 3.01
C THR A 290 -0.69 4.27 1.68
N PHE A 291 -1.24 3.09 1.40
CA PHE A 291 -0.98 2.38 0.16
C PHE A 291 -2.27 1.74 -0.34
N GLU A 292 -2.38 1.68 -1.66
CA GLU A 292 -3.45 1.02 -2.38
C GLU A 292 -2.86 0.14 -3.46
N ILE A 293 -3.54 -0.97 -3.75
CA ILE A 293 -3.16 -1.90 -4.80
C ILE A 293 -4.42 -2.48 -5.41
N ALA A 294 -4.50 -2.52 -6.74
CA ALA A 294 -5.63 -3.11 -7.44
C ALA A 294 -5.16 -4.00 -8.57
N GLY A 295 -5.98 -4.98 -8.95
CA GLY A 295 -5.89 -5.64 -10.25
C GLY A 295 -6.77 -4.90 -11.25
N ARG A 296 -6.27 -4.74 -12.47
CA ARG A 296 -7.00 -4.11 -13.57
C ARG A 296 -6.97 -5.00 -14.79
N ALA A 297 -8.12 -5.12 -15.45
CA ALA A 297 -8.25 -5.74 -16.76
C ALA A 297 -9.08 -4.82 -17.65
N ARG A 298 -8.60 -4.51 -18.85
CA ARG A 298 -9.32 -3.68 -19.83
C ARG A 298 -9.18 -4.28 -21.22
N TYR A 299 -10.31 -4.52 -21.86
CA TYR A 299 -10.38 -5.03 -23.22
C TYR A 299 -10.68 -3.89 -24.19
N PHE A 300 -9.80 -3.71 -25.17
CA PHE A 300 -9.98 -2.86 -26.32
C PHE A 300 -10.57 -3.70 -27.45
N ILE A 301 -11.70 -3.26 -27.97
CA ILE A 301 -12.38 -3.90 -29.08
C ILE A 301 -11.69 -3.42 -30.36
N GLY A 302 -11.20 -4.36 -31.17
CA GLY A 302 -10.51 -4.11 -32.44
C GLY A 302 -11.45 -3.62 -33.53
N VAL A 303 -12.12 -2.49 -33.33
CA VAL A 303 -12.90 -1.82 -34.38
C VAL A 303 -12.14 -0.57 -34.76
N ASP A 304 -11.70 -0.50 -36.02
CA ASP A 304 -11.22 0.71 -36.68
C ASP A 304 -11.98 0.84 -38.00
N SER A 305 -12.86 1.84 -38.14
CA SER A 305 -13.69 1.96 -39.34
C SER A 305 -12.91 2.18 -40.65
N ASP A 306 -11.63 2.56 -40.59
CA ASP A 306 -10.75 2.72 -41.75
C ASP A 306 -10.06 1.40 -42.15
N VAL A 307 -9.73 0.55 -41.18
CA VAL A 307 -8.93 -0.67 -41.38
C VAL A 307 -9.79 -1.95 -41.31
N GLY A 308 -10.99 -1.87 -40.74
CA GLY A 308 -11.91 -2.98 -40.53
C GLY A 308 -11.98 -3.45 -39.08
N VAL A 309 -12.51 -4.66 -38.90
CA VAL A 309 -12.55 -5.31 -37.58
C VAL A 309 -11.27 -6.13 -37.43
N SER A 310 -10.43 -5.74 -36.49
CA SER A 310 -9.28 -6.49 -36.02
C SER A 310 -9.62 -7.30 -34.78
N ALA A 311 -8.68 -8.16 -34.39
CA ALA A 311 -8.71 -8.65 -33.04
C ALA A 311 -8.53 -7.50 -32.03
N GLY A 312 -9.14 -7.64 -30.87
CA GLY A 312 -8.97 -6.70 -29.76
C GLY A 312 -7.66 -6.92 -29.01
N ALA A 313 -7.45 -6.11 -27.98
CA ALA A 313 -6.32 -6.23 -27.06
C ALA A 313 -6.80 -6.26 -25.61
N LEU A 314 -6.14 -7.02 -24.73
CA LEU A 314 -6.40 -7.05 -23.29
C LEU A 314 -5.21 -6.47 -22.53
N LEU A 315 -5.41 -5.32 -21.90
CA LEU A 315 -4.51 -4.78 -20.89
C LEU A 315 -4.82 -5.46 -19.55
N VAL A 316 -3.80 -6.04 -18.92
CA VAL A 316 -3.85 -6.53 -17.54
C VAL A 316 -2.76 -5.84 -16.75
N GLY A 317 -3.06 -5.42 -15.52
CA GLY A 317 -2.03 -4.85 -14.68
C GLY A 317 -2.39 -4.76 -13.22
N VAL A 318 -1.40 -4.32 -12.45
CA VAL A 318 -1.49 -4.14 -10.99
C VAL A 318 -1.11 -2.70 -10.67
N PRO A 319 -2.04 -1.73 -10.81
CA PRO A 319 -1.82 -0.37 -10.32
C PRO A 319 -1.61 -0.35 -8.80
N MET A 320 -0.73 0.54 -8.37
CA MET A 320 -0.41 0.81 -6.98
C MET A 320 -0.35 2.32 -6.75
N ALA A 321 -0.88 2.77 -5.62
CA ALA A 321 -0.76 4.16 -5.16
C ALA A 321 -0.14 4.18 -3.77
N ILE A 322 0.81 5.08 -3.56
CA ILE A 322 1.44 5.31 -2.26
C ILE A 322 1.18 6.77 -1.89
N HIS A 323 0.37 7.00 -0.86
CA HIS A 323 -0.01 8.33 -0.41
C HIS A 323 1.06 8.88 0.53
N LEU A 324 1.62 10.04 0.18
CA LEU A 324 2.58 10.78 0.99
C LEU A 324 1.82 11.86 1.76
N SER A 325 1.02 11.42 2.74
CA SER A 325 0.12 12.31 3.48
C SER A 325 -0.86 13.02 2.52
N ASN A 326 -1.12 14.31 2.75
CA ASN A 326 -2.09 15.11 2.01
C ASN A 326 -1.47 15.98 0.90
N TRP A 327 -0.16 15.89 0.67
CA TRP A 327 0.58 16.79 -0.22
C TRP A 327 1.14 16.09 -1.46
N GLY A 328 1.31 14.77 -1.41
CA GLY A 328 1.89 14.02 -2.53
C GLY A 328 1.41 12.59 -2.62
N ARG A 329 1.64 11.99 -3.78
CA ARG A 329 1.29 10.61 -4.09
C ARG A 329 2.24 10.06 -5.13
N ILE A 330 2.58 8.79 -5.01
CA ILE A 330 3.34 8.04 -6.01
C ILE A 330 2.42 6.98 -6.59
N ASP A 331 2.16 7.06 -7.90
CA ASP A 331 1.47 6.05 -8.66
C ASP A 331 2.46 5.18 -9.42
N THR A 332 2.34 3.87 -9.27
CA THR A 332 3.19 2.90 -9.96
C THR A 332 2.41 1.63 -10.27
N GLY A 333 3.06 0.60 -10.79
CA GLY A 333 2.43 -0.69 -11.03
C GLY A 333 3.20 -1.51 -12.05
N ALA A 334 2.56 -2.57 -12.52
CA ALA A 334 3.05 -3.38 -13.63
C ALA A 334 1.89 -3.65 -14.59
N PHE A 335 2.08 -3.37 -15.88
CA PHE A 335 1.05 -3.50 -16.91
C PHE A 335 1.58 -4.27 -18.11
N VAL A 336 0.77 -5.17 -18.62
CA VAL A 336 1.05 -5.97 -19.81
C VAL A 336 -0.17 -5.86 -20.73
N THR A 337 0.08 -5.66 -22.03
CA THR A 337 -0.97 -5.71 -23.04
C THR A 337 -0.81 -6.99 -23.84
N LEU A 338 -1.90 -7.73 -23.99
CA LEU A 338 -2.02 -8.91 -24.80
C LEU A 338 -2.78 -8.51 -26.07
N ASP A 339 -2.11 -8.52 -27.21
CA ASP A 339 -2.78 -8.34 -28.50
C ASP A 339 -3.26 -9.72 -28.99
N PHE A 340 -4.53 -9.82 -29.42
CA PHE A 340 -5.10 -11.11 -29.85
C PHE A 340 -5.08 -11.26 -31.36
N GLU A 341 -4.01 -10.86 -32.03
CA GLU A 341 -3.90 -10.99 -33.47
C GLU A 341 -4.36 -12.37 -34.00
N ASN A 342 -5.29 -12.34 -34.95
CA ASN A 342 -5.22 -13.19 -36.14
C ASN A 342 -5.09 -12.18 -37.29
N THR A 343 -3.89 -12.01 -37.86
CA THR A 343 -3.64 -11.24 -39.10
C THR A 343 -3.97 -9.73 -39.06
N LEU A 344 -3.40 -8.95 -38.12
CA LEU A 344 -3.27 -7.50 -38.31
C LEU A 344 -2.00 -7.24 -39.14
N GLU A 345 -2.13 -7.23 -40.47
CA GLU A 345 -1.16 -6.54 -41.32
C GLU A 345 -1.26 -5.03 -41.04
N THR A 346 -0.63 -4.56 -39.96
CA THR A 346 -0.44 -3.12 -39.78
C THR A 346 0.64 -2.64 -40.75
N PRO A 347 0.41 -1.54 -41.51
CA PRO A 347 1.35 -1.01 -42.50
C PRO A 347 2.63 -0.40 -41.90
N LEU A 348 2.89 -0.59 -40.59
CA LEU A 348 4.20 -0.31 -39.99
C LEU A 348 5.29 -1.27 -40.49
N SER A 349 4.92 -2.40 -41.11
CA SER A 349 5.84 -3.28 -41.85
C SER A 349 6.49 -2.60 -43.07
N THR A 350 5.97 -1.46 -43.54
CA THR A 350 6.48 -0.79 -44.76
C THR A 350 7.77 0.03 -44.56
N ARG A 351 8.36 0.07 -43.35
CA ARG A 351 9.63 0.78 -43.09
C ARG A 351 10.80 -0.11 -42.66
N GLY A 352 10.71 -1.42 -42.85
CA GLY A 352 11.87 -2.31 -42.70
C GLY A 352 12.21 -2.70 -41.26
N LEU A 353 11.33 -2.42 -40.30
CA LEU A 353 11.29 -3.18 -39.04
C LEU A 353 10.37 -4.38 -39.28
N VAL A 354 10.89 -5.39 -39.98
CA VAL A 354 10.21 -6.65 -40.18
C VAL A 354 10.36 -7.45 -38.89
N LEU A 355 9.39 -7.29 -37.98
CA LEU A 355 9.12 -8.32 -36.96
C LEU A 355 8.10 -9.25 -37.60
N GLU A 356 8.61 -10.36 -38.14
CA GLU A 356 7.82 -11.41 -38.79
C GLU A 356 6.99 -12.16 -37.74
N SER A 357 5.72 -11.75 -37.63
CA SER A 357 4.57 -12.60 -37.29
C SER A 357 4.82 -13.75 -36.30
N SER A 358 4.78 -13.48 -35.00
CA SER A 358 4.61 -14.54 -33.99
C SER A 358 3.81 -14.12 -32.77
N SER A 359 2.53 -13.71 -32.91
CA SER A 359 1.64 -13.52 -31.74
C SER A 359 2.25 -12.62 -30.65
N ASP A 360 2.98 -11.58 -31.09
CA ASP A 360 3.90 -10.84 -30.24
C ASP A 360 3.15 -9.95 -29.27
N PHE A 361 3.54 -10.04 -28.00
CA PHE A 361 3.10 -9.16 -26.93
C PHE A 361 3.52 -7.72 -27.24
N ARG A 362 2.61 -6.93 -27.82
CA ARG A 362 2.85 -5.50 -28.05
C ARG A 362 2.47 -4.71 -26.81
N ALA A 363 3.46 -4.30 -26.07
CA ALA A 363 3.32 -3.24 -25.08
C ALA A 363 3.40 -1.89 -25.80
N GLY A 364 2.52 -0.96 -25.43
CA GLY A 364 2.52 0.40 -25.96
C GLY A 364 1.46 0.65 -27.02
N LEU A 365 0.21 0.30 -26.74
CA LEU A 365 -0.89 1.01 -27.38
C LEU A 365 -0.84 2.44 -26.86
N PHE A 366 -0.62 3.40 -27.77
CA PHE A 366 -0.88 4.82 -27.53
C PHE A 366 -2.13 4.95 -26.67
N ASN A 367 -1.99 5.62 -25.55
CA ASN A 367 -3.09 5.80 -24.63
C ASN A 367 -4.15 6.67 -25.31
N THR A 368 -5.20 6.05 -25.84
CA THR A 368 -6.28 6.77 -26.54
C THR A 368 -7.06 7.70 -25.60
N GLY A 369 -6.82 7.64 -24.29
CA GLY A 369 -7.37 8.56 -23.30
C GLY A 369 -6.29 9.40 -22.64
N ALA A 370 -6.41 10.73 -22.68
CA ALA A 370 -5.45 11.62 -22.01
C ALA A 370 -5.47 11.55 -20.45
N SER A 371 -6.29 10.68 -19.84
CA SER A 371 -6.44 10.64 -18.38
C SER A 371 -5.22 10.00 -17.69
N PRO A 372 -4.71 10.56 -16.57
CA PRO A 372 -3.61 10.00 -15.77
C PRO A 372 -3.88 8.61 -15.17
N LEU A 373 -5.15 8.19 -15.15
CA LEU A 373 -5.51 6.86 -14.67
C LEU A 373 -5.27 5.78 -15.71
N TYR A 374 -4.88 6.14 -16.94
CA TYR A 374 -4.47 5.17 -17.94
C TYR A 374 -2.96 5.06 -17.90
N PHE A 375 -2.51 3.86 -17.53
CA PHE A 375 -1.10 3.53 -17.41
C PHE A 375 -0.63 2.92 -18.72
N ASP A 376 0.53 3.39 -19.17
CA ASP A 376 1.25 2.75 -20.26
C ASP A 376 1.75 1.37 -19.80
N THR A 377 1.88 0.45 -20.75
CA THR A 377 2.46 -0.87 -20.50
C THR A 377 3.87 -0.76 -19.95
N GLY A 378 4.19 -1.60 -18.97
CA GLY A 378 5.47 -1.57 -18.27
C GLY A 378 5.28 -1.20 -16.81
N ILE A 379 6.25 -0.46 -16.27
CA ILE A 379 6.32 -0.04 -14.87
C ILE A 379 6.26 1.49 -14.85
N PRO A 380 5.06 2.09 -14.79
CA PRO A 380 4.95 3.54 -14.66
C PRO A 380 5.43 3.98 -13.28
N PHE A 381 5.93 5.20 -13.21
CA PHE A 381 6.30 5.90 -11.99
C PHE A 381 5.85 7.35 -12.08
N HIS A 382 4.76 7.68 -11.41
CA HIS A 382 4.14 8.98 -11.48
C HIS A 382 4.12 9.63 -10.10
N PHE A 383 4.83 10.75 -9.98
CA PHE A 383 4.89 11.54 -8.76
C PHE A 383 3.95 12.72 -8.86
N LEU A 384 2.90 12.71 -8.04
CA LEU A 384 1.90 13.77 -7.93
C LEU A 384 2.17 14.64 -6.70
N PHE A 385 2.04 15.94 -6.89
CA PHE A 385 2.15 16.96 -5.87
C PHE A 385 0.92 17.88 -5.90
N GLN A 386 0.40 18.21 -4.71
CA GLN A 386 -0.79 19.03 -4.58
C GLN A 386 -0.57 20.13 -3.52
N PRO A 387 -0.07 21.31 -3.92
CA PRO A 387 0.21 22.40 -2.98
C PRO A 387 -1.05 23.02 -2.40
N VAL A 388 -2.15 23.03 -3.16
CA VAL A 388 -3.46 23.57 -2.77
C VAL A 388 -4.56 22.62 -3.20
N GLN A 389 -5.76 22.73 -2.60
CA GLN A 389 -6.80 21.70 -2.79
C GLN A 389 -7.35 21.64 -4.23
N GLU A 390 -7.23 22.72 -4.99
CA GLU A 390 -7.79 22.88 -6.33
C GLU A 390 -6.75 22.67 -7.44
N PHE A 391 -5.46 22.59 -7.13
CA PHE A 391 -4.40 22.51 -8.14
C PHE A 391 -3.40 21.42 -7.80
N TRP A 392 -3.09 20.60 -8.78
CA TRP A 392 -2.09 19.54 -8.68
C TRP A 392 -1.17 19.55 -9.90
N PHE A 393 0.02 18.99 -9.71
CA PHE A 393 1.05 18.85 -10.72
C PHE A 393 1.70 17.47 -10.55
N GLY A 394 2.00 16.82 -11.67
CA GLY A 394 2.62 15.51 -11.72
C GLY A 394 3.84 15.49 -12.63
N ILE A 395 4.82 14.67 -12.29
CA ILE A 395 5.89 14.24 -13.19
C ILE A 395 5.75 12.73 -13.32
N HIS A 396 5.63 12.21 -14.53
CA HIS A 396 5.63 10.78 -14.77
C HIS A 396 6.86 10.35 -15.55
N HIS A 397 7.34 9.19 -15.16
CA HIS A 397 8.41 8.44 -15.77
C HIS A 397 7.97 6.98 -15.83
N GLY A 398 8.78 6.10 -16.41
CA GLY A 398 8.48 4.68 -16.36
C GLY A 398 9.50 3.86 -17.10
N ILE A 399 9.31 2.54 -17.04
CA ILE A 399 10.02 1.59 -17.87
C ILE A 399 8.98 0.92 -18.74
N ASN A 400 9.08 1.10 -20.06
CA ASN A 400 8.26 0.41 -21.04
C ASN A 400 9.15 -0.59 -21.79
N ILE A 401 8.63 -1.79 -22.04
CA ILE A 401 9.25 -2.80 -22.90
C ILE A 401 8.21 -3.11 -23.96
N LEU A 402 8.39 -2.64 -25.19
CA LEU A 402 7.34 -2.76 -26.22
C LEU A 402 7.22 -4.18 -26.78
N ASP A 403 8.32 -4.93 -26.77
CA ASP A 403 8.42 -6.31 -27.23
C ASP A 403 9.32 -7.10 -26.26
N PHE A 404 8.74 -8.13 -25.61
CA PHE A 404 9.47 -8.94 -24.64
C PHE A 404 10.52 -9.87 -25.27
N GLU A 405 10.35 -10.25 -26.54
CA GLU A 405 11.34 -11.08 -27.24
C GLU A 405 12.60 -10.28 -27.55
N ASN A 406 12.42 -9.00 -27.88
CA ASN A 406 13.47 -8.03 -28.14
C ASN A 406 13.52 -6.97 -27.03
N ALA A 407 13.43 -7.41 -25.76
CA ALA A 407 13.34 -6.48 -24.62
C ALA A 407 14.56 -5.55 -24.51
N SER A 408 15.73 -6.02 -24.96
CA SER A 408 16.93 -5.18 -25.04
C SER A 408 16.79 -4.07 -26.08
N GLU A 409 16.00 -4.25 -27.13
CA GLU A 409 15.88 -3.29 -28.24
C GLU A 409 14.64 -2.41 -28.16
N THR A 410 13.66 -2.81 -27.36
CA THR A 410 12.36 -2.12 -27.24
C THR A 410 12.12 -1.52 -25.86
N PHE A 411 13.21 -1.36 -25.10
CA PHE A 411 13.20 -0.63 -23.85
C PHE A 411 12.96 0.86 -24.10
N ALA A 412 12.24 1.50 -23.20
CA ALA A 412 11.74 2.85 -23.37
C ALA A 412 11.57 3.53 -22.00
N LEU A 413 12.07 4.77 -21.88
CA LEU A 413 11.88 5.59 -20.69
C LEU A 413 11.08 6.86 -21.04
N PRO A 414 9.74 6.82 -20.96
CA PRO A 414 8.95 8.02 -21.17
C PRO A 414 9.24 9.03 -20.07
N LEU A 415 9.29 10.32 -20.41
CA LEU A 415 9.32 11.41 -19.43
C LEU A 415 8.22 12.38 -19.77
N GLY A 416 7.36 12.66 -18.82
CA GLY A 416 6.33 13.67 -19.02
C GLY A 416 5.93 14.36 -17.75
N ALA A 417 5.07 15.35 -17.93
CA ALA A 417 4.54 16.16 -16.87
C ALA A 417 3.04 16.36 -17.09
N GLU A 418 2.35 16.57 -15.99
CA GLU A 418 0.95 16.94 -16.04
C GLU A 418 0.62 18.01 -15.02
N ILE A 419 -0.37 18.82 -15.34
CA ILE A 419 -0.97 19.80 -14.43
C ILE A 419 -2.47 19.64 -14.49
N GLY A 420 -3.13 19.91 -13.39
CA GLY A 420 -4.57 19.98 -13.43
C GLY A 420 -5.18 20.74 -12.29
N ILE A 421 -6.46 21.00 -12.48
CA ILE A 421 -7.31 21.67 -11.52
C ILE A 421 -8.47 20.77 -11.15
N SER A 422 -8.84 20.82 -9.88
CA SER A 422 -9.99 20.12 -9.32
C SER A 422 -11.02 21.15 -8.87
N ALA A 423 -12.12 21.24 -9.60
CA ALA A 423 -13.29 21.96 -9.16
C ALA A 423 -14.04 21.13 -8.10
N SER A 424 -14.35 21.74 -6.97
CA SER A 424 -15.03 21.06 -5.86
C SER A 424 -16.14 21.91 -5.28
N ASN A 425 -17.16 21.26 -4.72
CA ASN A 425 -17.99 21.88 -3.68
C ASN A 425 -17.34 21.68 -2.29
N ASP A 426 -18.00 22.15 -1.22
CA ASP A 426 -17.47 22.14 0.16
C ASP A 426 -16.91 20.78 0.61
N PHE A 427 -17.32 19.66 0.00
CA PHE A 427 -16.89 18.33 0.44
C PHE A 427 -16.47 17.34 -0.66
N ASN A 428 -16.82 17.58 -1.94
CA ASN A 428 -16.60 16.61 -3.01
C ASN A 428 -16.00 17.27 -4.26
N PRO A 429 -15.15 16.57 -5.02
CA PRO A 429 -14.81 17.01 -6.36
C PRO A 429 -16.07 16.94 -7.24
N THR A 430 -16.31 18.03 -7.96
CA THR A 430 -17.36 18.12 -8.96
C THR A 430 -16.79 17.79 -10.33
N ALA A 431 -15.59 18.28 -10.62
CA ALA A 431 -14.89 18.02 -11.88
C ALA A 431 -13.38 18.20 -11.75
N ASP A 432 -12.64 17.58 -12.65
CA ASP A 432 -11.23 17.84 -12.86
C ASP A 432 -10.98 18.17 -14.34
N LEU A 433 -10.01 19.05 -14.55
CA LEU A 433 -9.44 19.36 -15.85
C LEU A 433 -7.94 19.16 -15.74
N GLY A 434 -7.38 18.32 -16.60
CA GLY A 434 -5.93 18.09 -16.64
C GLY A 434 -5.38 18.28 -18.04
N VAL A 435 -4.11 18.70 -18.08
CA VAL A 435 -3.27 18.76 -19.27
C VAL A 435 -2.03 17.92 -19.00
N ARG A 436 -1.73 17.00 -19.89
CA ARG A 436 -0.57 16.11 -19.86
C ARG A 436 0.29 16.37 -21.09
N ALA A 437 1.61 16.35 -20.92
CA ALA A 437 2.57 16.45 -21.99
C ALA A 437 3.71 15.46 -21.73
N ASP A 438 3.92 14.58 -22.69
CA ASP A 438 4.90 13.52 -22.65
C ASP A 438 5.93 13.84 -23.73
N LEU A 439 7.16 14.00 -23.24
CA LEU A 439 8.31 14.35 -24.02
C LEU A 439 9.07 13.07 -24.41
N PRO A 440 9.95 13.17 -25.41
CA PRO A 440 10.49 12.02 -26.12
C PRO A 440 11.09 10.94 -25.23
N LEU A 441 10.95 9.74 -25.75
CA LEU A 441 11.32 8.47 -25.14
C LEU A 441 12.85 8.38 -25.09
N PHE A 442 13.41 8.42 -23.89
CA PHE A 442 14.85 8.36 -23.71
C PHE A 442 15.30 6.91 -23.85
N ILE A 443 16.06 6.64 -24.93
CA ILE A 443 16.79 5.40 -25.23
C ILE A 443 15.92 4.27 -25.79
N VAL A 444 16.16 3.92 -27.05
CA VAL A 444 15.77 2.65 -27.69
C VAL A 444 17.07 1.92 -28.02
N PRO A 445 17.52 0.93 -27.22
CA PRO A 445 18.80 0.30 -27.49
C PRO A 445 18.74 -0.46 -28.83
N GLY A 446 19.84 -0.53 -29.58
CA GLY A 446 19.86 -1.12 -30.93
C GLY A 446 19.74 -0.12 -32.10
N ARG A 447 19.50 1.17 -31.82
CA ARG A 447 19.59 2.29 -32.79
C ARG A 447 20.60 3.35 -32.37
N ASP A 448 21.86 2.96 -32.18
CA ASP A 448 22.98 3.90 -31.89
C ASP A 448 22.71 4.87 -30.71
N ASP A 449 21.95 4.45 -29.69
CA ASP A 449 21.56 5.28 -28.53
C ASP A 449 20.99 6.67 -28.92
N VAL A 450 20.30 6.74 -30.07
CA VAL A 450 19.71 8.00 -30.54
C VAL A 450 18.48 8.35 -29.70
N ILE A 451 18.45 9.58 -29.20
CA ILE A 451 17.26 10.16 -28.59
C ILE A 451 16.23 10.37 -29.71
N GLU A 452 15.10 9.66 -29.64
CA GLU A 452 13.98 9.84 -30.57
C GLU A 452 13.19 11.10 -30.17
N GLU A 453 13.78 12.28 -30.39
CA GLU A 453 13.21 13.60 -30.04
C GLU A 453 11.83 13.86 -30.68
N ASP A 454 11.53 13.10 -31.72
CA ASP A 454 10.35 13.18 -32.55
C ASP A 454 9.12 12.51 -31.92
N ALA A 455 9.28 11.69 -30.88
CA ALA A 455 8.17 11.06 -30.17
C ALA A 455 7.56 12.02 -29.13
N TYR A 456 6.27 12.32 -29.22
CA TYR A 456 5.60 13.15 -28.22
C TYR A 456 4.12 12.77 -28.08
N GLU A 457 3.55 13.09 -26.92
CA GLU A 457 2.11 13.05 -26.68
C GLU A 457 1.68 14.27 -25.88
N ILE A 458 0.56 14.88 -26.25
CA ILE A 458 -0.07 15.95 -25.50
C ILE A 458 -1.54 15.60 -25.37
N GLY A 459 -2.05 15.67 -24.15
CA GLY A 459 -3.41 15.29 -23.80
C GLY A 459 -4.10 16.37 -22.97
N VAL A 460 -5.38 16.58 -23.25
CA VAL A 460 -6.28 17.35 -22.39
C VAL A 460 -7.46 16.46 -22.04
N TRP A 461 -7.83 16.42 -20.78
CA TRP A 461 -8.97 15.64 -20.32
C TRP A 461 -9.81 16.41 -19.32
N PHE A 462 -11.10 16.16 -19.38
CA PHE A 462 -12.09 16.69 -18.46
C PHE A 462 -12.92 15.54 -17.91
N ARG A 463 -13.03 15.47 -16.59
CA ARG A 463 -13.84 14.47 -15.89
C ARG A 463 -14.76 15.17 -14.92
N TRP A 464 -16.00 14.71 -14.79
CA TRP A 464 -16.91 15.19 -13.77
C TRP A 464 -17.50 14.03 -12.99
N TYR A 465 -17.95 14.31 -11.76
CA TYR A 465 -18.39 13.28 -10.83
C TYR A 465 -19.85 13.49 -10.46
N HIS A 466 -20.60 12.40 -10.45
CA HIS A 466 -21.97 12.36 -10.03
C HIS A 466 -22.18 11.20 -9.05
N HIS A 467 -22.57 11.52 -7.82
CA HIS A 467 -22.86 10.51 -6.79
C HIS A 467 -24.35 10.17 -6.81
N LEU A 468 -24.68 8.89 -7.01
CA LEU A 468 -26.04 8.38 -7.19
C LEU A 468 -26.70 7.89 -5.88
#